data_AF-A0A4R2QPZ7-F1
#
_entry.id   AF-A0A4R2QPZ7-F1
#
_cell.length_a   1.000
_cell.length_b   1.000
_cell.length_c   1.000
_cell.angle_alpha   90.00
_cell.angle_beta   90.00
_cell.angle_gamma   90.00
#
_symmetry.space_group_name_H-M   'P 1'
#
loop_
_entity.id
_entity.type
_entity.pdbx_description
1 polymer ?
#
loop_
_entity_poly.entity_id
_entity_poly.type
_entity_poly.pdbx_seq_one_letter_code
_entity_poly.pdbx_strand_id
1 'polypeptide(L)'
;MANPKVFISSTFYDLHQVRKDVAVFIQEYGFDHILFEDGQIPYGAFHAPAESCYEEVDLCDILISIIGGRLGSSSAQSPYSVSQAELRRALEKGKQVYIFIAKSVHTEYETYKVNKDNNFVMRFADDPQVYEFLSELYDRPKNNAIFSFETSQDMINILRKQWAGLFHRLLSNQQREAFPQTAGHPAFEKIRSLLSGC
;
A
#
# COMPACT_ATOMS: atom_id res chain seq x y z
N MET A 1 -6.79 9.99 19.08
CA MET A 1 -5.79 10.37 18.05
C MET A 1 -6.23 9.70 16.76
N ALA A 2 -6.01 10.29 15.59
CA ALA A 2 -6.36 9.61 14.34
C ALA A 2 -5.35 8.49 14.09
N ASN A 3 -5.84 7.25 13.98
CA ASN A 3 -5.01 6.10 13.63
C ASN A 3 -4.79 6.09 12.11
N PRO A 4 -3.62 5.64 11.62
CA PRO A 4 -3.43 5.42 10.19
C PRO A 4 -4.48 4.47 9.62
N LYS A 5 -5.09 4.86 8.49
CA LYS A 5 -6.07 4.06 7.76
C LYS A 5 -5.38 3.21 6.69
N VAL A 6 -5.62 1.91 6.72
CA VAL A 6 -4.99 0.93 5.83
C VAL A 6 -6.05 0.21 4.99
N PHE A 7 -6.11 0.50 3.69
CA PHE A 7 -7.02 -0.18 2.77
C PHE A 7 -6.41 -1.50 2.27
N ILE A 8 -7.16 -2.61 2.37
CA ILE A 8 -6.73 -3.91 1.84
C ILE A 8 -7.47 -4.21 0.53
N SER A 9 -6.78 -4.03 -0.59
CA SER A 9 -7.29 -4.28 -1.95
C SER A 9 -6.88 -5.67 -2.43
N SER A 10 -7.85 -6.50 -2.83
CA SER A 10 -7.61 -7.78 -3.49
C SER A 10 -8.89 -8.36 -4.08
N THR A 11 -8.79 -9.47 -4.81
CA THR A 11 -9.94 -10.38 -4.97
C THR A 11 -10.32 -10.99 -3.61
N PHE A 12 -11.57 -11.40 -3.47
CA PHE A 12 -12.08 -11.81 -2.16
C PHE A 12 -12.04 -13.32 -1.92
N TYR A 13 -12.70 -14.11 -2.77
CA TYR A 13 -12.97 -15.51 -2.48
C TYR A 13 -11.72 -16.37 -2.28
N ASP A 14 -10.69 -16.18 -3.11
CA ASP A 14 -9.45 -16.94 -3.08
C ASP A 14 -8.47 -16.46 -1.98
N LEU A 15 -8.63 -15.23 -1.51
CA LEU A 15 -7.70 -14.58 -0.56
C LEU A 15 -8.33 -14.29 0.80
N HIS A 16 -9.55 -14.78 1.06
CA HIS A 16 -10.33 -14.44 2.25
C HIS A 16 -9.55 -14.60 3.57
N GLN A 17 -8.90 -15.76 3.76
CA GLN A 17 -8.12 -16.01 4.98
C GLN A 17 -6.93 -15.06 5.12
N VAL A 18 -6.19 -14.83 4.02
CA VAL A 18 -5.03 -13.94 4.01
C VAL A 18 -5.45 -12.50 4.33
N ARG A 19 -6.56 -12.02 3.76
CA ARG A 19 -7.13 -10.69 4.06
C ARG A 19 -7.45 -10.54 5.55
N LYS A 20 -8.11 -11.55 6.14
CA LYS A 20 -8.46 -11.55 7.57
C LYS A 20 -7.23 -11.52 8.46
N ASP A 21 -6.22 -12.34 8.19
CA ASP A 21 -4.99 -12.37 8.97
C ASP A 21 -4.25 -11.03 8.91
N VAL A 22 -4.19 -10.41 7.73
CA VAL A 22 -3.59 -9.08 7.54
C VAL A 22 -4.39 -7.99 8.27
N ALA A 23 -5.72 -8.05 8.25
CA ALA A 23 -6.59 -7.12 8.97
C ALA A 23 -6.39 -7.19 10.49
N VAL A 24 -6.32 -8.40 11.06
CA VAL A 24 -6.02 -8.62 12.48
C VAL A 24 -4.66 -8.00 12.82
N PHE A 25 -3.62 -8.26 12.01
CA PHE A 25 -2.31 -7.67 12.22
C PHE A 25 -2.34 -6.12 12.21
N ILE A 26 -3.08 -5.50 11.30
CA ILE A 26 -3.22 -4.03 11.24
C ILE A 26 -3.85 -3.51 12.54
N GLN A 27 -4.90 -4.16 13.03
CA GLN A 27 -5.55 -3.78 14.29
C GLN A 27 -4.63 -3.93 15.50
N GLU A 28 -3.86 -5.02 15.57
CA GLU A 28 -2.87 -5.25 16.63
C GLU A 28 -1.79 -4.17 16.68
N TYR A 29 -1.49 -3.54 15.54
CA TYR A 29 -0.58 -2.41 15.43
C TYR A 29 -1.19 -1.06 15.83
N GLY A 30 -2.49 -1.04 16.18
CA GLY A 30 -3.24 0.17 16.53
C GLY A 30 -3.67 1.00 15.32
N PHE A 31 -3.72 0.40 14.12
CA PHE A 31 -4.17 1.05 12.89
C PHE A 31 -5.60 0.63 12.56
N ASP A 32 -6.29 1.46 11.78
CA ASP A 32 -7.63 1.16 11.30
C ASP A 32 -7.52 0.47 9.93
N HIS A 33 -8.00 -0.76 9.79
CA HIS A 33 -8.06 -1.42 8.48
C HIS A 33 -9.38 -1.06 7.77
N ILE A 34 -9.40 -1.11 6.44
CA ILE A 34 -10.60 -0.96 5.62
C ILE A 34 -10.71 -2.20 4.71
N LEU A 35 -11.83 -2.90 4.85
CA LEU A 35 -12.24 -4.06 4.06
C LEU A 35 -13.64 -3.81 3.50
N PHE A 36 -13.85 -4.10 2.21
CA PHE A 36 -15.13 -3.84 1.57
C PHE A 36 -16.26 -4.76 2.08
N GLU A 37 -15.88 -5.95 2.56
CA GLU A 37 -16.78 -6.98 3.07
C GLU A 37 -17.23 -6.77 4.53
N ASP A 38 -16.51 -5.96 5.30
CA ASP A 38 -16.73 -5.80 6.75
C ASP A 38 -17.79 -4.74 7.09
N GLY A 39 -18.48 -4.19 6.08
CA GLY A 39 -19.53 -3.18 6.27
C GLY A 39 -19.03 -1.82 6.74
N GLN A 40 -17.71 -1.58 6.68
CA GLN A 40 -17.09 -0.32 7.09
C GLN A 40 -17.22 0.79 6.03
N ILE A 41 -17.47 0.40 4.78
CA ILE A 41 -17.64 1.31 3.65
C ILE A 41 -19.11 1.73 3.54
N PRO A 42 -19.43 3.04 3.60
CA PRO A 42 -20.78 3.51 3.40
C PRO A 42 -21.18 3.45 1.92
N TYR A 43 -22.10 2.57 1.57
CA TYR A 43 -22.60 2.44 0.20
C TYR A 43 -23.79 3.36 -0.05
N GLY A 44 -23.70 4.18 -1.10
CA GLY A 44 -24.81 5.01 -1.58
C GLY A 44 -25.82 4.22 -2.40
N ALA A 45 -27.10 4.61 -2.35
CA ALA A 45 -28.16 3.93 -3.11
C ALA A 45 -28.10 4.16 -4.63
N PHE A 46 -27.32 5.14 -5.10
CA PHE A 46 -27.37 5.64 -6.48
C PHE A 46 -26.07 5.40 -7.28
N HIS A 47 -25.04 4.81 -6.65
CA HIS A 47 -23.73 4.59 -7.28
C HIS A 47 -23.35 3.12 -7.23
N ALA A 48 -22.47 2.70 -8.15
CA ALA A 48 -21.93 1.34 -8.11
C ALA A 48 -21.09 1.15 -6.83
N PRO A 49 -21.12 -0.02 -6.18
CA PRO A 49 -20.39 -0.26 -4.93
C PRO A 49 -18.88 0.05 -5.02
N ALA A 50 -18.27 -0.17 -6.19
CA ALA A 50 -16.87 0.12 -6.43
C ALA A 50 -16.52 1.62 -6.26
N GLU A 51 -17.45 2.53 -6.53
CA GLU A 51 -17.20 3.97 -6.36
C GLU A 51 -16.94 4.32 -4.90
N SER A 52 -17.72 3.76 -3.97
CA SER A 52 -17.49 3.93 -2.53
C SER A 52 -16.14 3.35 -2.08
N CYS A 53 -15.70 2.22 -2.66
CA CYS A 53 -14.35 1.71 -2.40
C CYS A 53 -13.27 2.70 -2.87
N TYR A 54 -13.45 3.31 -4.04
CA TYR A 54 -12.47 4.27 -4.56
C TYR A 54 -12.39 5.56 -3.73
N GLU A 55 -13.51 5.99 -3.14
CA GLU A 55 -13.52 7.10 -2.17
C GLU A 55 -12.72 6.75 -0.91
N GLU A 56 -12.86 5.54 -0.38
CA GLU A 56 -12.06 5.08 0.76
C GLU A 56 -10.57 4.96 0.43
N VAL A 57 -10.22 4.55 -0.80
CA VAL A 57 -8.82 4.58 -1.29
C VAL A 57 -8.26 6.01 -1.31
N ASP A 58 -9.08 7.00 -1.66
CA ASP A 58 -8.66 8.41 -1.61
C ASP A 58 -8.42 8.91 -0.18
N LEU A 59 -9.11 8.34 0.80
CA LEU A 59 -9.07 8.73 2.20
C LEU A 59 -8.06 7.93 3.05
N CYS A 60 -7.59 6.78 2.58
CA CYS A 60 -6.63 5.96 3.31
C CYS A 60 -5.21 6.57 3.31
N ASP A 61 -4.38 6.16 4.26
CA ASP A 61 -2.96 6.54 4.33
C ASP A 61 -2.07 5.51 3.61
N ILE A 62 -2.42 4.23 3.77
CA ILE A 62 -1.68 3.09 3.23
C ILE A 62 -2.64 2.21 2.43
N LEU A 63 -2.19 1.72 1.28
CA LEU A 63 -2.87 0.64 0.55
C LEU A 63 -2.00 -0.62 0.54
N ILE A 64 -2.57 -1.74 0.95
CA ILE A 64 -1.99 -3.07 0.79
C ILE A 64 -2.75 -3.76 -0.35
N SER A 65 -2.07 -4.02 -1.46
CA SER A 65 -2.62 -4.77 -2.58
C SER A 65 -2.17 -6.22 -2.51
N ILE A 66 -3.11 -7.16 -2.54
CA ILE A 66 -2.85 -8.60 -2.57
C ILE A 66 -3.33 -9.14 -3.92
N ILE A 67 -2.39 -9.58 -4.75
CA ILE A 67 -2.63 -10.05 -6.11
C ILE A 67 -2.54 -11.58 -6.12
N GLY A 68 -3.70 -12.21 -6.29
CA GLY A 68 -3.86 -13.64 -6.52
C GLY A 68 -3.95 -13.97 -8.01
N GLY A 69 -4.46 -15.17 -8.29
CA GLY A 69 -4.64 -15.67 -9.66
C GLY A 69 -5.90 -15.17 -10.36
N ARG A 70 -6.82 -14.54 -9.62
CA ARG A 70 -8.12 -14.15 -10.14
C ARG A 70 -8.11 -12.70 -10.59
N LEU A 71 -8.69 -12.41 -11.76
CA LEU A 71 -8.88 -11.03 -12.21
C LEU A 71 -9.87 -10.27 -11.32
N GLY A 72 -10.95 -10.94 -10.92
CA GLY A 72 -12.05 -10.36 -10.15
C GLY A 72 -13.11 -9.67 -11.02
N SER A 73 -13.89 -8.79 -10.41
CA SER A 73 -14.99 -8.09 -11.08
C SER A 73 -14.46 -6.96 -11.96
N SER A 74 -15.01 -6.83 -13.18
CA SER A 74 -14.71 -5.70 -14.08
C SER A 74 -15.07 -4.36 -13.41
N SER A 75 -14.20 -3.37 -13.59
CA SER A 75 -14.51 -1.99 -13.19
C SER A 75 -15.15 -1.22 -14.35
N ALA A 76 -15.74 -0.07 -14.05
CA ALA A 76 -16.14 0.91 -15.07
C ALA A 76 -14.92 1.50 -15.82
N GLN A 77 -13.72 1.37 -15.26
CA GLN A 77 -12.46 1.82 -15.83
C GLN A 77 -11.81 0.69 -16.65
N SER A 78 -12.52 0.22 -17.68
CA SER A 78 -11.98 -0.78 -18.61
C SER A 78 -10.60 -0.34 -19.17
N PRO A 79 -9.60 -1.24 -19.28
CA PRO A 79 -9.69 -2.70 -19.14
C PRO A 79 -9.55 -3.25 -17.70
N TYR A 80 -9.51 -2.42 -16.66
CA TYR A 80 -9.12 -2.88 -15.32
C TYR A 80 -10.26 -3.55 -14.54
N SER A 81 -9.92 -4.52 -13.70
CA SER A 81 -10.80 -4.98 -12.63
C SER A 81 -10.90 -3.96 -11.49
N VAL A 82 -11.86 -4.13 -10.57
CA VAL A 82 -12.05 -3.22 -9.43
C VAL A 82 -10.78 -3.12 -8.57
N SER A 83 -10.15 -4.24 -8.21
CA SER A 83 -8.93 -4.22 -7.39
C SER A 83 -7.72 -3.63 -8.12
N GLN A 84 -7.63 -3.83 -9.44
CA GLN A 84 -6.61 -3.18 -10.27
C GLN A 84 -6.81 -1.66 -10.31
N ALA A 85 -8.07 -1.20 -10.46
CA ALA A 85 -8.42 0.21 -10.43
C ALA A 85 -8.14 0.85 -9.06
N GLU A 86 -8.44 0.17 -7.95
CA GLU A 86 -8.09 0.60 -6.59
C GLU A 86 -6.58 0.81 -6.44
N LEU A 87 -5.76 -0.16 -6.86
CA LEU A 87 -4.30 -0.05 -6.80
C LEU A 87 -3.79 1.11 -7.67
N ARG A 88 -4.28 1.24 -8.90
CA ARG A 88 -3.90 2.34 -9.80
C ARG A 88 -4.22 3.70 -9.18
N ARG A 89 -5.42 3.86 -8.63
CA ARG A 89 -5.85 5.10 -7.96
C ARG A 89 -4.96 5.46 -6.77
N ALA A 90 -4.62 4.49 -5.92
CA ALA A 90 -3.71 4.74 -4.80
C ALA A 90 -2.30 5.18 -5.25
N LEU A 91 -1.76 4.56 -6.30
CA LEU A 91 -0.48 4.95 -6.89
C LEU A 91 -0.53 6.36 -7.49
N GLU A 92 -1.61 6.70 -8.19
CA GLU A 92 -1.84 8.03 -8.79
C GLU A 92 -1.96 9.12 -7.71
N LYS A 93 -2.61 8.82 -6.58
CA LYS A 93 -2.73 9.72 -5.43
C LYS A 93 -1.48 9.79 -4.56
N GLY A 94 -0.43 9.02 -4.87
CA GLY A 94 0.83 9.01 -4.11
C GLY A 94 0.70 8.43 -2.70
N LYS A 95 -0.25 7.51 -2.48
CA LYS A 95 -0.39 6.79 -1.21
C LYS A 95 0.84 5.91 -0.94
N GLN A 96 1.06 5.53 0.32
CA GLN A 96 2.04 4.48 0.62
C GLN A 96 1.46 3.13 0.21
N VAL A 97 2.06 2.48 -0.79
CA VAL A 97 1.55 1.23 -1.36
C VAL A 97 2.50 0.07 -1.07
N TYR A 98 1.95 -1.09 -0.69
CA TYR A 98 2.66 -2.37 -0.63
C TYR A 98 1.91 -3.38 -1.51
N ILE A 99 2.60 -3.98 -2.46
CA ILE A 99 2.02 -4.93 -3.42
C ILE A 99 2.56 -6.32 -3.10
N PHE A 100 1.67 -7.27 -2.84
CA PHE A 100 1.99 -8.65 -2.54
C PHE A 100 1.42 -9.55 -3.62
N ILE A 101 2.27 -10.31 -4.31
CA ILE A 101 1.88 -11.22 -5.39
C ILE A 101 2.01 -12.65 -4.88
N ALA A 102 0.98 -13.48 -5.07
CA ALA A 102 1.06 -14.89 -4.74
C ALA A 102 2.24 -15.54 -5.50
N LYS A 103 3.10 -16.28 -4.80
CA LYS A 103 4.35 -16.79 -5.40
C LYS A 103 4.13 -17.67 -6.62
N SER A 104 3.05 -18.46 -6.64
CA SER A 104 2.66 -19.27 -7.79
C SER A 104 2.35 -18.42 -9.03
N VAL A 105 1.56 -17.36 -8.86
CA VAL A 105 1.23 -16.37 -9.90
C VAL A 105 2.47 -15.65 -10.37
N HIS A 106 3.32 -15.20 -9.45
CA HIS A 106 4.58 -14.52 -9.79
C HIS A 106 5.53 -15.43 -10.59
N THR A 107 5.63 -16.70 -10.22
CA THR A 107 6.49 -17.68 -10.92
C THR A 107 5.97 -17.95 -12.33
N GLU A 108 4.66 -18.12 -12.49
CA GLU A 108 4.04 -18.29 -13.80
C GLU A 108 4.15 -17.03 -14.66
N TYR A 109 4.02 -15.85 -14.06
CA TYR A 109 4.22 -14.56 -14.74
C TYR A 109 5.62 -14.43 -15.35
N GLU A 110 6.69 -14.81 -14.65
CA GLU A 110 8.05 -14.78 -15.23
C GLU A 110 8.18 -15.74 -16.42
N THR A 111 7.46 -16.87 -16.38
CA THR A 111 7.40 -17.80 -17.53
C THR A 111 6.59 -17.20 -18.69
N TYR A 112 5.49 -16.53 -18.37
CA TYR A 112 4.62 -15.85 -19.33
C TYR A 112 5.38 -14.76 -20.10
N LYS A 113 6.20 -13.93 -19.44
CA LYS A 113 6.98 -12.85 -20.10
C LYS A 113 7.82 -13.32 -21.29
N VAL A 114 8.42 -14.51 -21.16
CA VAL A 114 9.32 -15.07 -22.20
C VAL A 114 8.53 -15.83 -23.27
N ASN A 115 7.32 -16.30 -22.96
CA ASN A 115 6.56 -17.21 -23.82
C ASN A 115 5.22 -16.65 -24.32
N LYS A 116 4.95 -15.35 -24.10
CA LYS A 116 3.66 -14.72 -24.43
C LYS A 116 3.25 -14.86 -25.91
N ASP A 117 4.22 -14.97 -26.81
CA ASP A 117 3.99 -15.11 -28.26
C ASP A 117 3.83 -16.59 -28.70
N ASN A 118 3.93 -17.53 -27.77
CA ASN A 118 3.67 -18.95 -27.97
C ASN A 118 2.29 -19.32 -27.42
N ASN A 119 1.80 -20.53 -27.70
CA ASN A 119 0.58 -21.10 -27.11
C ASN A 119 0.75 -21.41 -25.60
N PHE A 120 0.97 -20.37 -24.79
CA PHE A 120 1.15 -20.47 -23.35
C PHE A 120 -0.17 -20.79 -22.66
N VAL A 121 -0.17 -21.83 -21.83
CA VAL A 121 -1.34 -22.24 -21.05
C VAL A 121 -1.13 -21.81 -19.60
N MET A 122 -1.97 -20.88 -19.13
CA MET A 122 -1.95 -20.41 -17.74
C MET A 122 -2.58 -21.46 -16.83
N ARG A 123 -2.00 -21.63 -15.63
CA ARG A 123 -2.49 -22.54 -14.57
C ARG A 123 -2.81 -21.80 -13.28
N PHE A 124 -2.14 -20.69 -13.03
CA PHE A 124 -2.24 -19.95 -11.79
C PHE A 124 -2.97 -18.61 -11.94
N ALA A 125 -3.22 -18.15 -13.16
CA ALA A 125 -4.14 -17.04 -13.44
C ALA A 125 -5.36 -17.51 -14.25
N ASP A 126 -6.53 -16.94 -13.95
CA ASP A 126 -7.77 -17.22 -14.69
C ASP A 126 -7.94 -16.35 -15.94
N ASP A 127 -7.21 -15.23 -16.04
CA ASP A 127 -7.27 -14.29 -17.16
C ASP A 127 -5.89 -13.69 -17.48
N PRO A 128 -5.49 -13.54 -18.76
CA PRO A 128 -4.19 -12.96 -19.12
C PRO A 128 -3.99 -11.54 -18.61
N GLN A 129 -5.08 -10.78 -18.39
CA GLN A 129 -5.02 -9.41 -17.87
C GLN A 129 -4.37 -9.33 -16.49
N VAL A 130 -4.35 -10.42 -15.72
CA VAL A 130 -3.58 -10.48 -14.47
C VAL A 130 -2.09 -10.29 -14.76
N TYR A 131 -1.56 -10.97 -15.76
CA TYR A 131 -0.15 -10.89 -16.16
C TYR A 131 0.19 -9.60 -16.90
N GLU A 132 -0.72 -9.11 -17.75
CA GLU A 132 -0.57 -7.80 -18.40
C GLU A 132 -0.47 -6.68 -17.35
N PHE A 133 -1.29 -6.75 -16.31
CA PHE A 133 -1.24 -5.80 -15.21
C PHE A 133 0.04 -5.92 -14.37
N LEU A 134 0.53 -7.13 -14.11
CA LEU A 134 1.84 -7.31 -13.47
C LEU A 134 2.96 -6.67 -14.30
N SER A 135 2.91 -6.78 -15.63
CA SER A 135 3.85 -6.09 -16.52
C SER A 135 3.78 -4.58 -16.36
N GLU A 136 2.58 -4.00 -16.35
CA GLU A 136 2.39 -2.56 -16.11
C GLU A 136 3.02 -2.13 -14.77
N LEU A 137 2.82 -2.91 -13.71
CA LEU A 137 3.35 -2.60 -12.38
C LEU A 137 4.88 -2.62 -12.33
N TYR A 138 5.52 -3.54 -13.06
CA TYR A 138 6.98 -3.64 -13.14
C TYR A 138 7.61 -2.59 -14.06
N ASP A 139 6.89 -2.14 -15.10
CA ASP A 139 7.39 -1.13 -16.05
C ASP A 139 7.31 0.31 -15.51
N ARG A 140 6.67 0.52 -14.36
CA ARG A 140 6.55 1.85 -13.75
C ARG A 140 7.91 2.39 -13.27
N PRO A 141 8.21 3.69 -13.51
CA PRO A 141 9.51 4.27 -13.18
C PRO A 141 9.74 4.52 -11.69
N LYS A 142 8.67 4.54 -10.88
CA LYS A 142 8.77 4.68 -9.42
C LYS A 142 8.98 3.30 -8.81
N ASN A 143 9.91 3.20 -7.86
CA ASN A 143 10.16 1.97 -7.13
C ASN A 143 8.88 1.56 -6.36
N ASN A 144 8.20 0.53 -6.85
CA ASN A 144 7.04 -0.05 -6.20
C ASN A 144 7.52 -1.09 -5.19
N ALA A 145 6.98 -1.06 -3.98
CA ALA A 145 7.27 -2.07 -2.97
C ALA A 145 6.50 -3.36 -3.32
N ILE A 146 7.03 -4.13 -4.27
CA ILE A 146 6.47 -5.40 -4.76
C ILE A 146 7.19 -6.55 -4.07
N PHE A 147 6.42 -7.47 -3.49
CA PHE A 147 6.90 -8.65 -2.81
C PHE A 147 6.10 -9.88 -3.23
N SER A 148 6.73 -11.06 -3.21
CA SER A 148 6.02 -12.33 -3.33
C SER A 148 5.65 -12.88 -1.95
N PHE A 149 4.53 -13.60 -1.83
CA PHE A 149 4.15 -14.31 -0.60
C PHE A 149 3.67 -15.74 -0.88
N GLU A 150 3.84 -16.63 0.09
CA GLU A 150 3.23 -17.97 0.12
C GLU A 150 2.17 -18.06 1.22
N THR A 151 2.39 -17.34 2.33
CA THR A 151 1.52 -17.32 3.50
C THR A 151 1.24 -15.88 3.97
N SER A 152 0.17 -15.68 4.74
CA SER A 152 -0.12 -14.39 5.39
C SER A 152 1.02 -13.94 6.31
N GLN A 153 1.72 -14.89 6.94
CA GLN A 153 2.85 -14.60 7.82
C GLN A 153 4.03 -13.95 7.07
N ASP A 154 4.26 -14.31 5.81
CA ASP A 154 5.28 -13.68 4.98
C ASP A 154 5.00 -12.19 4.80
N MET A 155 3.75 -11.86 4.46
CA MET A 155 3.27 -10.49 4.27
C MET A 155 3.41 -9.69 5.57
N ILE A 156 2.93 -10.24 6.68
CA ILE A 156 2.99 -9.61 8.00
C ILE A 156 4.44 -9.32 8.41
N ASN A 157 5.36 -10.26 8.17
CA ASN A 157 6.78 -10.08 8.47
C ASN A 157 7.42 -8.98 7.63
N ILE A 158 7.03 -8.86 6.36
CA ILE A 158 7.50 -7.78 5.47
C ILE A 158 6.94 -6.43 5.95
N LEU A 159 5.63 -6.33 6.17
CA LEU A 159 4.97 -5.11 6.66
C LEU A 159 5.60 -4.62 7.96
N ARG A 160 5.83 -5.52 8.94
CA ARG A 160 6.50 -5.17 10.20
C ARG A 160 7.88 -4.53 9.98
N LYS A 161 8.68 -5.07 9.06
CA LYS A 161 10.01 -4.53 8.72
C LYS A 161 9.89 -3.18 8.02
N GLN A 162 8.97 -3.04 7.07
CA GLN A 162 8.75 -1.81 6.32
C GLN A 162 8.32 -0.67 7.25
N TRP A 163 7.33 -0.92 8.11
CA TRP A 163 6.81 0.08 9.03
C TRP A 163 7.83 0.45 10.12
N ALA A 164 8.55 -0.52 10.68
CA ALA A 164 9.65 -0.25 11.59
C ALA A 164 10.74 0.63 10.93
N GLY A 165 11.05 0.38 9.66
CA GLY A 165 12.00 1.19 8.89
C GLY A 165 11.50 2.62 8.64
N LEU A 166 10.22 2.79 8.30
CA LEU A 166 9.61 4.12 8.14
C LEU A 166 9.61 4.89 9.46
N PHE A 167 9.26 4.24 10.57
CA PHE A 167 9.26 4.86 11.89
C PHE A 167 10.68 5.22 12.35
N HIS A 168 11.65 4.34 12.15
CA HIS A 168 13.05 4.64 12.43
C HIS A 168 13.55 5.84 11.63
N ARG A 169 13.17 5.95 10.34
CA ARG A 169 13.52 7.09 9.49
C ARG A 169 12.88 8.38 9.99
N LEU A 170 11.61 8.34 10.39
CA LEU A 170 10.90 9.47 10.98
C LEU A 170 11.65 9.99 12.22
N LEU A 171 11.94 9.11 13.18
CA LEU A 171 12.68 9.45 14.40
C LEU A 171 14.08 10.02 14.08
N SER A 172 14.79 9.41 13.13
CA SER A 172 16.12 9.86 12.72
C SER A 172 16.10 11.24 12.08
N ASN A 173 15.07 11.55 11.30
CA ASN A 173 14.91 12.87 10.69
C ASN A 173 14.54 13.93 11.73
N GLN A 174 13.66 13.60 12.69
CA GLN A 174 13.34 14.50 13.81
C GLN A 174 14.58 14.86 14.63
N GLN A 175 15.48 13.91 14.89
CA GLN A 175 16.74 14.18 15.58
C GLN A 175 17.65 15.16 14.82
N ARG A 176 17.58 15.18 13.48
CA ARG A 176 18.35 16.15 12.67
C ARG A 176 17.71 17.53 12.66
N GLU A 177 16.39 17.62 12.80
CA GLU A 177 15.65 18.88 12.89
C GLU A 177 15.69 19.48 14.31
N ALA A 178 15.95 18.65 15.33
CA ALA A 178 16.05 19.08 16.73
C ALA A 178 17.37 19.80 17.02
N PHE A 179 17.39 21.10 16.72
CA PHE A 179 17.76 22.25 17.56
C PHE A 179 18.07 23.39 16.58
N PRO A 180 17.16 24.36 16.36
CA PRO A 180 17.61 25.68 15.94
C PRO A 180 18.62 26.11 17.01
N GLN A 181 19.89 26.29 16.64
CA GLN A 181 20.75 27.14 17.45
C GLN A 181 19.97 28.44 17.54
N THR A 182 19.47 28.77 18.73
CA THR A 182 18.90 30.08 18.98
C THR A 182 20.01 31.05 18.60
N ALA A 183 19.92 31.64 17.41
CA ALA A 183 20.72 32.80 17.08
C ALA A 183 20.49 33.75 18.26
N GLY A 184 21.57 34.03 19.00
CA GLY A 184 21.49 34.69 20.30
C GLY A 184 20.52 35.86 20.19
N HIS A 185 19.39 35.77 20.90
CA HIS A 185 18.40 36.84 20.84
C HIS A 185 19.13 38.13 21.24
N PRO A 186 19.03 39.25 20.49
CA PRO A 186 19.90 40.42 20.70
C PRO A 186 19.88 40.97 22.13
N ALA A 187 18.79 40.75 22.87
CA ALA A 187 18.70 41.05 24.30
C ALA A 187 19.70 40.26 25.16
N PHE A 188 19.94 38.97 24.87
CA PHE A 188 20.91 38.14 25.58
C PHE A 188 22.36 38.54 25.26
N GLU A 189 22.67 38.95 24.03
CA GLU A 189 24.01 39.49 23.73
C GLU A 189 24.26 40.81 24.44
N LYS A 190 23.25 41.69 24.52
CA LYS A 190 23.35 42.97 25.22
C LYS A 190 23.59 42.79 26.73
N ILE A 191 22.88 41.85 27.38
CA ILE A 191 23.11 41.52 28.79
C ILE A 191 24.51 40.92 29.00
N ARG A 192 24.97 40.05 28.09
CA ARG A 192 26.30 39.43 28.19
C ARG A 192 27.44 40.44 28.03
N SER A 193 27.26 41.45 27.18
CA SER A 193 28.22 42.56 27.02
C SER A 193 28.30 43.48 28.25
N LEU A 194 27.18 43.65 28.99
CA LEU A 194 27.14 44.46 30.21
C LEU A 194 27.77 43.75 31.41
N LEU A 195 27.73 42.42 31.46
CA LEU A 195 28.31 41.62 32.54
C LEU A 195 29.80 41.28 32.35
N SER A 196 30.35 41.46 31.14
CA SER A 196 31.77 41.20 30.83
C SER A 196 32.65 42.44 30.90
N GLY A 197 32.07 43.60 31.25
CA GLY A 197 32.77 44.88 31.42
C GLY A 197 33.01 45.30 32.87
N CYS A 198 32.87 44.40 33.85
CA CYS A 198 33.27 44.61 35.25
C CYS A 198 34.58 43.88 35.57
#